data_AF-A0A1M5TDJ6-F1
#
_entry.id   AF-A0A1M5TDJ6-F1
#
_cell.length_a   1.000
_cell.length_b   1.000
_cell.length_c   1.000
_cell.angle_alpha   90.00
_cell.angle_beta   90.00
_cell.angle_gamma   90.00
#
_symmetry.space_group_name_H-M   'P 1'
#
loop_
_entity.id
_entity.type
_entity.pdbx_description
1 polymer ?
#
loop_
_entity_poly.entity_id
_entity_poly.type
_entity_poly.pdbx_seq_one_letter_code
_entity_poly.pdbx_strand_id
1 'polypeptide(L)'
;MSKRYNYEFKKQIVTLVNNGKSPNEIVKEYKVARSTVNKWVSDYNGSGSFKAKDNRTEEEDELIKLRKENQQLKMENDILKQAALIMGRK
;
A
#
# COMPACT_ATOMS: atom_id res chain seq x y z
N MET A 1 3.77 15.40 -9.22
CA MET A 1 4.87 14.64 -8.58
C MET A 1 4.48 14.28 -7.16
N SER A 2 4.75 13.06 -6.71
CA SER A 2 4.51 12.65 -5.32
C SER A 2 5.61 13.22 -4.41
N LYS A 3 5.23 14.06 -3.43
CA LYS A 3 6.17 14.62 -2.45
C LYS A 3 6.55 13.52 -1.46
N ARG A 4 7.83 13.15 -1.41
CA ARG A 4 8.33 12.17 -0.43
C ARG A 4 8.73 12.87 0.86
N TYR A 5 8.16 12.40 1.96
CA TYR A 5 8.49 12.84 3.30
C TYR A 5 9.34 11.76 3.99
N ASN A 6 10.35 12.18 4.76
CA ASN A 6 11.17 11.25 5.53
C ASN A 6 10.40 10.69 6.73
N TYR A 7 10.95 9.66 7.37
CA TYR A 7 10.29 8.96 8.47
C TYR A 7 10.08 9.85 9.70
N GLU A 8 11.13 10.56 10.13
CA GLU A 8 11.09 11.41 11.33
C GLU A 8 10.04 12.51 11.22
N PHE A 9 9.92 13.14 10.04
CA PHE A 9 8.91 14.15 9.79
C PHE A 9 7.50 13.57 9.93
N LYS A 10 7.23 12.40 9.33
CA LYS A 10 5.92 11.75 9.45
C LYS A 10 5.61 11.44 10.91
N LYS A 11 6.59 10.90 11.65
CA LYS A 11 6.46 10.58 13.08
C LYS A 11 6.17 11.83 13.90
N GLN A 12 6.87 12.94 13.64
CA GLN A 12 6.60 14.23 14.30
C GLN A 12 5.17 14.71 14.06
N ILE A 13 4.67 14.62 12.82
CA ILE A 13 3.28 15.01 12.50
C ILE A 13 2.27 14.13 13.26
N VAL A 14 2.49 12.81 13.31
CA VAL A 14 1.61 11.91 14.07
C VAL A 14 1.64 12.25 15.56
N THR A 15 2.83 12.47 16.15
CA THR A 15 2.96 12.88 17.55
C THR A 15 2.21 14.16 17.84
N LEU A 16 2.29 15.17 16.97
CA LEU A 16 1.57 16.43 17.15
C LEU A 16 0.04 16.22 17.16
N VAL A 17 -0.48 15.42 16.23
CA VAL A 17 -1.92 15.13 16.16
C VAL A 17 -2.37 14.32 17.37
N ASN A 18 -1.61 13.30 17.77
CA ASN A 18 -1.90 12.50 18.96
C ASN A 18 -1.85 13.33 20.25
N ASN A 19 -1.03 14.39 20.29
CA ASN A 19 -0.98 15.36 21.39
C ASN A 19 -2.08 16.44 21.31
N GLY A 20 -3.07 16.29 20.44
CA GLY A 20 -4.25 17.15 20.37
C GLY A 20 -4.20 18.29 19.36
N LYS A 21 -3.13 18.42 18.56
CA LYS A 21 -3.06 19.42 17.49
C LYS A 21 -4.04 19.09 16.36
N SER A 22 -4.79 20.07 15.87
CA SER A 22 -5.78 19.81 14.83
C SER A 22 -5.11 19.48 13.49
N PRO A 23 -5.60 18.49 12.73
CA PRO A 23 -5.14 18.25 11.36
C PRO A 23 -5.23 19.50 10.46
N ASN A 24 -6.18 20.41 10.72
CA ASN A 24 -6.30 21.66 9.96
C ASN A 24 -5.13 22.62 10.22
N GLU A 25 -4.61 22.67 11.44
CA GLU A 25 -3.43 23.46 11.78
C GLU A 25 -2.18 22.87 11.14
N ILE A 26 -2.05 21.54 11.17
CA ILE A 26 -0.96 20.83 10.48
C ILE A 26 -0.93 21.16 8.99
N VAL A 27 -2.09 21.17 8.33
CA VAL A 27 -2.19 21.49 6.90
C VAL A 27 -1.69 22.90 6.61
N LYS A 28 -2.07 23.88 7.45
CA LYS A 28 -1.66 25.29 7.28
C LYS A 28 -0.16 25.48 7.52
N GLU A 29 0.38 24.91 8.59
CA GLU A 29 1.77 25.11 9.01
C GLU A 29 2.77 24.35 8.14
N TYR A 30 2.52 23.07 7.90
CA TYR A 30 3.47 22.19 7.23
C TYR A 30 3.18 22.00 5.74
N LYS A 31 2.08 22.57 5.24
CA LYS A 31 1.63 22.43 3.84
C LYS A 31 1.55 20.97 3.41
N VAL A 32 1.01 20.13 4.30
CA VAL A 32 0.74 18.70 4.06
C VAL A 32 -0.76 18.55 3.83
N ALA A 33 -1.16 17.79 2.81
CA ALA A 33 -2.57 17.55 2.54
C ALA A 33 -3.25 16.82 3.72
N ARG A 34 -4.49 17.18 4.05
CA ARG A 34 -5.24 16.60 5.17
C ARG A 34 -5.38 15.09 5.08
N SER A 35 -5.64 14.56 3.88
CA SER A 35 -5.72 13.12 3.61
C SER A 35 -4.42 12.40 3.93
N THR A 36 -3.28 13.02 3.60
CA THR A 36 -1.95 12.49 3.92
C THR A 36 -1.71 12.43 5.43
N VAL A 37 -2.09 13.48 6.16
CA VAL A 37 -1.97 13.52 7.64
C VAL A 37 -2.83 12.41 8.26
N ASN A 38 -4.10 12.33 7.86
CA ASN A 38 -5.02 11.31 8.36
C ASN A 38 -4.50 9.89 8.09
N LYS A 39 -3.95 9.65 6.89
CA LYS A 39 -3.34 8.37 6.55
C LYS A 39 -2.15 8.04 7.45
N TRP A 40 -1.24 8.98 7.68
CA TRP A 40 -0.10 8.73 8.55
C TRP A 40 -0.51 8.43 10.00
N VAL A 41 -1.50 9.14 10.52
CA VAL A 41 -2.02 8.90 11.86
C VAL A 41 -2.66 7.52 11.95
N SER A 42 -3.51 7.17 10.98
CA SER A 42 -4.16 5.85 10.93
C SER A 42 -3.15 4.72 10.82
N ASP A 43 -2.23 4.81 9.85
CA ASP A 43 -1.22 3.78 9.59
C ASP A 43 -0.31 3.60 10.84
N TYR A 44 0.21 4.69 11.39
CA TYR A 44 1.16 4.62 12.51
C TYR A 44 0.50 4.21 13.83
N ASN A 45 -0.73 4.66 14.10
CA ASN A 45 -1.43 4.25 15.32
C ASN A 45 -1.92 2.79 15.24
N GLY A 46 -2.17 2.27 14.03
CA GLY A 46 -2.56 0.88 13.83
C GLY A 46 -1.39 -0.11 13.91
N SER A 47 -0.27 0.18 13.25
CA SER A 47 0.84 -0.77 13.09
C SER A 47 2.19 -0.29 13.64
N GLY A 48 2.31 0.97 14.06
CA GLY A 48 3.60 1.60 14.37
C GLY A 48 4.48 1.84 13.14
N SER A 49 3.94 1.67 11.92
CA SER A 49 4.68 1.74 10.67
C SER A 49 3.94 2.58 9.63
N PHE A 50 4.70 3.27 8.78
CA PHE A 50 4.17 3.96 7.59
C PHE A 50 4.24 3.10 6.32
N LYS A 51 4.68 1.84 6.43
CA LYS A 51 4.78 0.94 5.28
C LYS A 51 3.41 0.36 5.00
N ALA A 52 3.00 0.39 3.73
CA ALA A 52 1.71 -0.14 3.31
C ALA A 52 1.55 -1.64 3.67
N LYS A 53 2.62 -2.44 3.58
CA LYS A 53 2.58 -3.86 3.93
C LYS A 53 2.16 -4.09 5.38
N ASP A 54 2.68 -3.28 6.30
CA ASP A 54 2.45 -3.45 7.74
C ASP A 54 1.05 -2.97 8.16
N ASN A 55 0.33 -2.30 7.24
CA ASN A 55 -1.00 -1.72 7.47
C ASN A 55 -2.10 -2.42 6.66
N ARG A 56 -1.80 -3.58 6.06
CA ARG A 56 -2.79 -4.39 5.38
C ARG A 56 -3.49 -5.32 6.35
N THR A 57 -4.73 -5.67 6.03
CA THR A 57 -5.39 -6.79 6.69
C THR A 57 -4.90 -8.12 6.14
N GLU A 58 -5.17 -9.21 6.86
CA GLU A 58 -4.84 -10.57 6.40
C GLU A 58 -5.55 -10.88 5.07
N GLU A 59 -6.80 -10.46 4.91
CA GLU A 59 -7.56 -10.65 3.68
C GLU A 59 -6.95 -9.88 2.50
N GLU A 60 -6.42 -8.68 2.72
CA GLU A 60 -5.73 -7.93 1.67
C GLU A 60 -4.43 -8.61 1.22
N ASP A 61 -3.66 -9.16 2.16
CA ASP A 61 -2.43 -9.88 1.84
C ASP A 61 -2.73 -11.22 1.13
N GLU A 62 -3.76 -11.95 1.56
CA GLU A 62 -4.27 -13.14 0.87
C GLU A 62 -4.74 -12.81 -0.56
N LEU A 63 -5.50 -11.73 -0.73
CA LEU A 63 -5.95 -11.28 -2.04
C LEU A 63 -4.79 -10.96 -2.97
N ILE A 64 -3.73 -10.31 -2.46
CA ILE A 64 -2.51 -10.03 -3.23
C ILE A 64 -1.82 -11.35 -3.65
N LYS A 65 -1.73 -12.32 -2.73
CA LYS A 65 -1.14 -13.64 -3.01
C LYS A 65 -1.93 -14.38 -4.09
N LEU A 66 -3.24 -14.48 -3.93
CA LEU A 66 -4.13 -15.16 -4.89
C LEU A 66 -4.10 -14.52 -6.27
N ARG A 67 -4.03 -13.18 -6.36
CA ARG A 67 -3.90 -12.48 -7.64
C ARG A 67 -2.61 -12.83 -8.37
N LYS A 68 -1.49 -12.93 -7.64
CA LYS A 68 -0.19 -13.33 -8.23
C LYS A 68 -0.23 -14.78 -8.73
N GLU A 69 -0.77 -15.68 -7.92
CA GLU A 69 -0.91 -17.09 -8.28
C GLU A 69 -1.84 -17.26 -9.50
N ASN A 70 -2.98 -16.57 -9.52
CA ASN A 70 -3.89 -16.60 -10.66
C ASN A 70 -3.24 -16.09 -11.95
N GLN A 71 -2.43 -15.03 -11.86
CA GLN A 71 -1.69 -14.51 -13.00
C GLN A 71 -0.67 -15.54 -13.51
N GLN A 72 0.08 -16.18 -12.61
CA GLN A 72 1.03 -17.23 -12.97
C GLN A 72 0.33 -18.42 -13.63
N LEU A 73 -0.75 -18.93 -13.02
CA LEU A 73 -1.52 -20.04 -13.57
C LEU A 73 -2.11 -19.73 -14.96
N LYS A 74 -2.54 -18.49 -15.20
CA LYS A 74 -2.99 -18.05 -16.53
C LYS A 74 -1.86 -18.12 -17.55
N MET A 75 -0.67 -17.63 -17.20
CA MET A 75 0.49 -17.69 -18.08
C MET A 75 0.90 -19.13 -18.40
N GLU A 76 0.95 -20.01 -17.38
CA GLU A 76 1.25 -21.44 -17.56
C GLU A 76 0.20 -22.10 -18.45
N ASN A 77 -1.09 -21.82 -18.22
CA ASN A 77 -2.18 -22.33 -19.05
C ASN A 77 -2.07 -21.88 -20.52
N ASP A 78 -1.71 -20.62 -20.75
CA ASP A 78 -1.51 -20.09 -22.10
C ASP A 78 -0.33 -20.78 -22.80
N ILE A 79 0.78 -21.01 -22.10
CA ILE A 79 1.94 -21.77 -22.62
C ILE A 79 1.51 -23.20 -23.00
N LEU A 80 0.78 -23.88 -22.12
CA LEU A 80 0.31 -25.25 -22.37
C LEU A 80 -0.65 -25.31 -23.56
N LYS A 81 -1.55 -24.33 -23.71
CA LYS A 81 -2.43 -24.21 -24.88
C LYS A 81 -1.63 -24.04 -26.17
N GLN A 82 -0.61 -23.18 -26.17
CA GLN A 82 0.26 -23.00 -27.34
C GLN A 82 1.02 -24.29 -27.68
N ALA A 83 1.55 -25.00 -26.68
CA ALA A 83 2.22 -26.28 -26.89
C ALA A 83 1.29 -27.35 -27.47
N ALA A 84 0.05 -27.45 -26.97
CA ALA A 84 -0.95 -28.39 -27.48
C ALA A 84 -1.30 -28.11 -28.95
N LEU A 85 -1.43 -26.85 -29.35
CA LEU A 85 -1.67 -26.45 -30.75
C LEU A 85 -0.50 -26.83 -31.67
N ILE A 86 0.74 -26.74 -31.19
CA ILE A 86 1.92 -27.13 -31.96
C ILE A 86 1.97 -28.66 -32.12
N MET A 87 1.72 -29.41 -31.05
CA MET A 87 1.77 -30.88 -31.07
C MET A 87 0.63 -31.51 -31.89
N GLY A 88 -0.58 -30.94 -31.84
CA GLY A 88 -1.73 -31.46 -32.58
C GLY A 88 -1.74 -31.16 -34.09
N ARG A 89 -0.75 -30.41 -34.60
CA ARG A 89 -0.56 -30.14 -36.03
C ARG A 89 0.41 -31.12 -36.71
N LYS A 90 0.91 -32.11 -35.97
CA LYS A 90 1.78 -33.19 -36.45
C LYS A 90 0.95 -34.46 -36.67
#